data_AF-A0A1M5K7B1-F1
#
_entry.id   AF-A0A1M5K7B1-F1
#
_cell.length_a   1.000
_cell.length_b   1.000
_cell.length_c   1.000
_cell.angle_alpha   90.00
_cell.angle_beta   90.00
_cell.angle_gamma   90.00
#
_symmetry.space_group_name_H-M   'P 1'
#
loop_
_entity.id
_entity.type
_entity.pdbx_description
1 polymer ?
#
loop_
_entity_poly.entity_id
_entity_poly.type
_entity_poly.pdbx_seq_one_letter_code
_entity_poly.pdbx_strand_id
1 'polypeptide(L)' 'MTRPAVALLALAALLAAGQWLYVRAAAHVDLHLVPAHARRRVRWLIVNSGRVQLVAGVLAAAAVGVQVAATAG' A
#
# COMPACT_ATOMS: atom_id res chain seq x y z
N MET A 1 16.89 10.86 -11.81
CA MET A 1 16.07 9.70 -11.39
C MET A 1 15.71 8.88 -12.63
N THR A 2 15.93 7.57 -12.60
CA THR A 2 15.57 6.70 -13.73
C THR A 2 14.04 6.50 -13.76
N ARG A 3 13.42 6.50 -14.96
CA ARG A 3 11.98 6.24 -15.14
C ARG A 3 11.43 5.04 -14.33
N PRO A 4 12.14 3.89 -14.21
CA PRO A 4 11.66 2.78 -13.38
C PRO A 4 11.63 3.08 -11.87
N ALA A 5 12.61 3.83 -11.32
CA ALA A 5 12.62 4.17 -9.90
C ALA A 5 11.45 5.09 -9.52
N VAL A 6 11.09 6.02 -10.40
CA VAL A 6 9.92 6.90 -10.21
C VAL A 6 8.62 6.09 -10.26
N ALA A 7 8.51 5.13 -11.18
CA ALA A 7 7.34 4.26 -11.27
C ALA A 7 7.16 3.39 -10.01
N LEU A 8 8.24 2.84 -9.46
CA LEU A 8 8.20 2.04 -8.22
C LEU A 8 7.84 2.90 -7.01
N LEU A 9 8.39 4.11 -6.90
CA LEU A 9 8.03 5.06 -5.84
C LEU A 9 6.57 5.50 -5.94
N ALA A 10 6.08 5.80 -7.14
CA ALA A 10 4.68 6.16 -7.37
C ALA A 10 3.75 5.01 -6.98
N LEU A 11 4.10 3.77 -7.34
CA LEU A 11 3.33 2.59 -6.97
C LEU A 11 3.31 2.36 -5.45
N ALA A 12 4.46 2.51 -4.79
CA ALA A 12 4.57 2.41 -3.33
C ALA A 12 3.75 3.51 -2.63
N ALA A 13 3.79 4.74 -3.15
CA ALA A 13 3.00 5.86 -2.62
C ALA A 13 1.49 5.65 -2.82
N LEU A 14 1.06 5.15 -3.98
CA LEU A 14 -0.34 4.80 -4.26
C LEU A 14 -0.84 3.69 -3.34
N LEU A 15 -0.02 2.66 -3.11
CA LEU A 15 -0.34 1.57 -2.17
C LEU A 15 -0.44 2.10 -0.74
N ALA A 16 0.51 2.91 -0.28
CA ALA A 16 0.50 3.47 1.06
C ALA A 16 -0.69 4.43 1.28
N ALA A 17 -0.96 5.31 0.32
CA ALA A 17 -2.08 6.24 0.38
C ALA A 17 -3.43 5.51 0.33
N GLY A 18 -3.59 4.56 -0.59
CA GLY A 18 -4.79 3.74 -0.70
C GLY A 18 -5.06 2.93 0.57
N GLN A 19 -4.00 2.37 1.16
CA GLN A 19 -4.07 1.66 2.43
C GLN A 19 -4.47 2.59 3.58
N TRP A 20 -3.87 3.78 3.68
CA TRP A 20 -4.18 4.74 4.74
C TRP A 20 -5.64 5.21 4.66
N LEU A 21 -6.09 5.56 3.45
CA LEU A 21 -7.49 5.90 3.20
C LEU A 21 -8.43 4.76 3.54
N TYR A 22 -8.06 3.52 3.22
CA TYR A 22 -8.85 2.34 3.52
C TYR A 22 -8.97 2.07 5.02
N VAL A 23 -7.86 2.15 5.78
CA VAL A 23 -7.88 1.98 7.25
C VAL A 23 -8.73 3.08 7.90
N ARG A 24 -8.60 4.32 7.43
CA ARG A 24 -9.38 5.45 7.94
C ARG A 24 -10.87 5.30 7.60
N ALA A 25 -11.19 4.89 6.37
CA ALA A 25 -12.56 4.59 5.96
C ALA A 25 -13.13 3.42 6.77
N ALA A 26 -12.40 2.32 6.94
CA ALA A 26 -12.83 1.18 7.73
C ALA A 26 -13.03 1.51 9.22
N ALA A 27 -12.28 2.48 9.77
CA ALA A 27 -12.48 2.97 11.14
C ALA A 27 -13.76 3.79 11.30
N HIS A 28 -14.28 4.40 10.23
CA HIS A 28 -15.50 5.21 10.24
C HIS A 28 -16.72 4.52 9.62
N VAL A 29 -16.51 3.45 8.84
CA VAL A 29 -17.58 2.67 8.22
C VAL A 29 -17.99 1.57 9.17
N ASP A 30 -19.23 1.66 9.65
CA ASP A 30 -19.84 0.61 10.43
C ASP A 30 -20.00 -0.65 9.57
N LEU A 31 -19.32 -1.74 9.95
CA LEU A 31 -19.31 -3.01 9.21
C LEU A 31 -20.72 -3.62 9.05
N HIS A 32 -21.69 -3.14 9.83
CA HIS A 32 -23.11 -3.50 9.72
C HIS A 32 -23.81 -2.92 8.48
N LEU A 33 -23.32 -1.78 7.95
CA LEU A 33 -23.81 -1.17 6.71
C LEU A 33 -23.22 -1.84 5.46
N VAL A 34 -22.17 -2.65 5.62
CA VAL A 34 -21.51 -3.34 4.50
C VAL A 34 -22.34 -4.57 4.07
N PRO A 35 -22.63 -4.73 2.76
CA PRO A 35 -23.31 -5.91 2.25
C PRO A 35 -22.59 -7.21 2.65
N ALA A 36 -23.35 -8.27 2.95
CA ALA A 36 -22.77 -9.54 3.45
C ALA A 36 -21.71 -10.14 2.51
N HIS A 37 -21.88 -9.98 1.18
CA HIS A 37 -20.91 -10.43 0.18
C HIS A 37 -19.60 -9.61 0.18
N ALA A 38 -19.65 -8.33 0.57
CA ALA A 38 -18.50 -7.45 0.67
C ALA A 38 -17.79 -7.57 2.03
N ARG A 39 -18.51 -7.94 3.10
CA ARG A 39 -17.94 -8.14 4.45
C ARG A 39 -16.77 -9.12 4.46
N ARG A 40 -16.85 -10.22 3.71
CA ARG A 40 -15.76 -11.22 3.65
C ARG A 40 -14.48 -10.63 3.03
N ARG A 41 -14.62 -9.84 1.96
CA ARG A 41 -13.50 -9.10 1.34
C ARG A 41 -12.92 -8.06 2.28
N VAL A 42 -13.78 -7.27 2.93
CA VAL A 42 -13.35 -6.23 3.87
C VAL A 42 -12.59 -6.83 5.05
N ARG A 43 -13.10 -7.93 5.62
CA ARG A 43 -12.45 -8.65 6.72
C ARG A 43 -11.10 -9.23 6.31
N TRP A 44 -11.01 -9.83 5.12
CA TRP A 44 -9.74 -10.32 4.58
C TRP A 44 -8.72 -9.19 4.40
N LEU A 45 -9.15 -8.03 3.89
CA LEU A 45 -8.29 -6.85 3.72
C LEU A 45 -7.82 -6.27 5.06
N ILE A 46 -8.70 -6.19 6.06
CA ILE A 46 -8.32 -5.74 7.42
C ILE A 46 -7.27 -6.67 8.01
N VAL A 47 -7.48 -8.00 7.94
CA VAL A 47 -6.55 -9.01 8.46
C VAL A 47 -5.19 -8.97 7.73
N ASN A 48 -5.20 -8.74 6.42
CA ASN A 48 -3.96 -8.69 5.63
C ASN A 48 -3.38 -7.29 5.48
N SER A 49 -3.96 -6.27 6.12
CA SER A 49 -3.48 -4.88 6.03
C SER A 49 -2.01 -4.76 6.40
N GLY A 50 -1.57 -5.34 7.51
CA GLY A 50 -0.15 -5.34 7.90
C GLY A 50 0.79 -5.89 6.82
N ARG A 51 0.37 -6.93 6.09
CA ARG A 51 1.16 -7.50 4.97
C ARG A 51 1.26 -6.54 3.79
N VAL A 52 0.18 -5.84 3.47
CA VAL A 52 0.20 -4.84 2.38
C VAL A 52 1.09 -3.65 2.75
N GLN A 53 1.12 -3.23 4.02
CA GLN A 53 2.08 -2.22 4.49
C GLN A 53 3.53 -2.69 4.40
N LEU A 54 3.82 -3.94 4.76
CA LEU A 54 5.16 -4.51 4.61
C LEU A 54 5.59 -4.55 3.14
N VAL A 55 4.71 -4.96 2.23
CA VAL A 55 4.98 -4.98 0.78
C VAL A 55 5.24 -3.56 0.26
N ALA A 56 4.44 -2.57 0.67
CA ALA A 56 4.66 -1.17 0.30
C ALA A 56 6.01 -0.64 0.83
N GLY A 57 6.39 -0.99 2.06
CA GLY A 57 7.68 -0.64 2.65
C GLY A 57 8.86 -1.27 1.90
N VAL A 58 8.77 -2.56 1.54
CA VAL A 58 9.79 -3.25 0.74
C VAL A 58 9.94 -2.62 -0.65
N LEU A 59 8.83 -2.27 -1.30
CA LEU A 59 8.86 -1.59 -2.60
C LEU A 59 9.51 -0.20 -2.50
N ALA A 60 9.22 0.56 -1.45
CA ALA A 60 9.85 1.85 -1.20
C ALA A 60 11.37 1.69 -0.95
N ALA A 61 11.79 0.71 -0.14
CA ALA A 61 13.20 0.42 0.11
C ALA A 61 13.94 -0.03 -1.16
N ALA A 62 13.31 -0.87 -1.99
CA ALA A 62 13.85 -1.28 -3.27
C ALA A 62 14.03 -0.09 -4.22
N ALA A 63 13.06 0.83 -4.28
CA ALA A 63 13.16 2.02 -5.12
C ALA A 63 14.26 2.98 -4.66
N VAL A 64 14.43 3.15 -3.34
CA VAL A 64 15.55 3.91 -2.76
C VAL A 64 16.88 3.22 -3.11
N GLY A 65 16.97 1.89 -2.98
CA GLY A 65 18.17 1.13 -3.34
C GLY A 65 18.57 1.28 -4.81
N VAL A 66 17.59 1.22 -5.73
CA VAL A 66 17.82 1.48 -7.16
C VAL A 66 18.30 2.90 -7.40
N GLN A 67 17.75 3.89 -6.69
CA GLN A 67 18.17 5.28 -6.84
C GLN A 67 19.59 5.51 -6.28
N VAL A 68 19.96 4.89 -5.16
CA VAL A 68 21.30 4.95 -4.58
C VAL A 68 22.33 4.31 -5.51
N ALA A 69 22.03 3.12 -6.04
CA ALA A 69 22.88 2.44 -7.01
C ALA A 69 23.08 3.28 -8.30
N ALA A 70 22.03 3.97 -8.74
CA ALA A 70 22.09 4.84 -9.91
C ALA A 70 22.85 6.18 -9.67
N THR A 71 23.09 6.57 -8.42
CA THR A 71 23.88 7.77 -8.07
C THR A 71 25.31 7.46 -7.66
N ALA A 72 25.62 6.20 -7.35
CA ALA A 72 26.94 5.74 -6.90
C ALA A 72 27.83 5.20 -8.04
N GLY A 73 27.28 5.02 -9.24
CA GLY A 73 28.02 4.68 -10.47
C GLY A 73 27.99 5.83 -11.45
#